data_AF-A0A831RWY8-F1
#
_entry.id   AF-A0A831RWY8-F1
#
_cell.length_a   1.000
_cell.length_b   1.000
_cell.length_c   1.000
_cell.angle_alpha   90.00
_cell.angle_beta   90.00
_cell.angle_gamma   90.00
#
_symmetry.space_group_name_H-M   'P 1'
#
loop_
_entity.id
_entity.type
_entity.pdbx_description
1 polymer ?
#
loop_
_entity_poly.entity_id
_entity_poly.type
_entity_poly.pdbx_seq_one_letter_code
_entity_poly.pdbx_strand_id
1 'polypeptide(L)'
;MDLTPLLTAPVLIMAAAIVAVSVWIGYALGKSNENKRKEIALNAARQEAGQAITKLQHSFEEKMEVLQKAHASDLQKEKDSHATQVERLHKAHQSVVDSLKSSHADETENLRSEHVALIGKLETSSAENMNRLKEESEQRIGELKKEMADALSNLRQDHEQTITALRQQTEQTLSQVKEENERRIQELKDRHTAEVTRLNAQISEQRQEREKLHSKTGELETTIIELQNEIREARLNNMFSVSKSGEKLIRVVRSVQELANELDETSRTVTDGEYSFFEQIKDQRDRDVVLSLTGGNTGEAVMEESDDTEGESGASATEKAPGV
;
A
#
# COMPACT_ATOMS: atom_id res chain seq x y z
N MET A 1 -195.27 -10.64 92.07
CA MET A 1 -195.24 -12.05 91.63
C MET A 1 -193.98 -12.64 92.23
N ASP A 2 -194.11 -13.61 93.13
CA ASP A 2 -192.98 -14.25 93.80
C ASP A 2 -192.50 -15.47 93.01
N LEU A 3 -191.17 -15.63 92.90
CA LEU A 3 -190.51 -16.86 92.46
C LEU A 3 -189.14 -17.05 93.14
N THR A 4 -189.16 -17.42 94.41
CA THR A 4 -188.33 -18.58 94.82
C THR A 4 -189.03 -19.85 94.32
N PRO A 5 -188.33 -20.95 93.96
CA PRO A 5 -186.93 -21.29 94.29
C PRO A 5 -186.05 -21.73 93.10
N LEU A 6 -184.73 -21.87 93.32
CA LEU A 6 -183.92 -23.09 93.05
C LEU A 6 -182.42 -22.81 93.30
N LEU A 7 -181.82 -23.50 94.27
CA LEU A 7 -180.36 -23.54 94.45
C LEU A 7 -179.99 -24.88 95.12
N THR A 8 -179.26 -25.77 94.42
CA THR A 8 -178.90 -27.10 94.93
C THR A 8 -177.49 -27.52 94.53
N ALA A 9 -176.90 -28.44 95.32
CA ALA A 9 -175.46 -28.70 95.35
C ALA A 9 -174.76 -29.25 94.08
N PRO A 10 -175.35 -30.06 93.17
CA PRO A 10 -174.58 -30.70 92.09
C PRO A 10 -173.95 -29.72 91.09
N VAL A 11 -174.45 -28.48 91.03
CA VAL A 11 -173.91 -27.42 90.15
C VAL A 11 -172.46 -27.03 90.52
N LEU A 12 -172.10 -27.07 91.81
CA LEU A 12 -170.77 -26.64 92.28
C LEU A 12 -169.65 -27.61 91.92
N ILE A 13 -169.94 -28.93 91.88
CA ILE A 13 -168.95 -29.95 91.50
C ILE A 13 -168.65 -29.87 90.00
N MET A 14 -169.67 -29.65 89.16
CA MET A 14 -169.51 -29.34 87.74
C MET A 14 -168.64 -28.09 87.54
N ALA A 15 -168.89 -27.00 88.29
CA ALA A 15 -168.09 -25.79 88.20
C ALA A 15 -166.60 -26.03 88.54
N ALA A 16 -166.30 -26.80 89.60
CA ALA A 16 -164.92 -27.12 89.97
C ALA A 16 -164.20 -27.96 88.90
N ALA A 17 -164.88 -28.95 88.30
CA ALA A 17 -164.32 -29.74 87.20
C ALA A 17 -164.03 -28.88 85.95
N ILE A 18 -164.94 -27.96 85.62
CA ILE A 18 -164.76 -27.00 84.52
C ILE A 18 -163.56 -26.07 84.78
N VAL A 19 -163.34 -25.63 86.02
CA VAL A 19 -162.14 -24.83 86.40
C VAL A 19 -160.86 -25.64 86.25
N ALA A 20 -160.80 -26.88 86.75
CA ALA A 20 -159.60 -27.72 86.63
C ALA A 20 -159.25 -28.02 85.15
N VAL A 21 -160.25 -28.36 84.35
CA VAL A 21 -160.10 -28.62 82.91
C VAL A 21 -159.70 -27.35 82.16
N SER A 22 -160.29 -26.18 82.46
CA SER A 22 -159.91 -24.91 81.81
C SER A 22 -158.53 -24.40 82.23
N VAL A 23 -158.03 -24.71 83.43
CA VAL A 23 -156.63 -24.46 83.82
C VAL A 23 -155.66 -25.38 83.07
N TRP A 24 -155.97 -26.67 82.92
CA TRP A 24 -155.11 -27.59 82.16
C TRP A 24 -155.10 -27.27 80.66
N ILE A 25 -156.27 -26.99 80.07
CA ILE A 25 -156.40 -26.44 78.72
C ILE A 25 -155.66 -25.12 78.60
N GLY A 26 -155.74 -24.23 79.60
CA GLY A 26 -155.05 -22.94 79.63
C GLY A 26 -153.53 -23.09 79.65
N TYR A 27 -152.98 -24.04 80.40
CA TYR A 27 -151.54 -24.35 80.40
C TYR A 27 -151.10 -25.05 79.10
N ALA A 28 -151.91 -25.95 78.55
CA ALA A 28 -151.66 -26.60 77.26
C ALA A 28 -151.71 -25.59 76.09
N LEU A 29 -152.69 -24.68 76.06
CA LEU A 29 -152.74 -23.55 75.12
C LEU A 29 -151.61 -22.56 75.39
N GLY A 30 -151.24 -22.33 76.64
CA GLY A 30 -150.12 -21.47 77.02
C GLY A 30 -148.81 -21.99 76.44
N LYS A 31 -148.49 -23.26 76.67
CA LYS A 31 -147.29 -23.92 76.14
C LYS A 31 -147.36 -24.17 74.63
N SER A 32 -148.56 -24.39 74.07
CA SER A 32 -148.78 -24.40 72.61
C SER A 32 -148.52 -23.01 72.00
N ASN A 33 -148.98 -21.93 72.63
CA ASN A 33 -148.70 -20.56 72.19
C ASN A 33 -147.24 -20.16 72.45
N GLU A 34 -146.58 -20.68 73.49
CA GLU A 34 -145.15 -20.48 73.71
C GLU A 34 -144.32 -21.20 72.64
N ASN A 35 -144.68 -22.44 72.30
CA ASN A 35 -144.06 -23.17 71.19
C ASN A 35 -144.34 -22.48 69.85
N LYS A 36 -145.58 -22.03 69.57
CA LYS A 36 -145.90 -21.21 68.38
C LYS A 36 -145.13 -19.89 68.37
N ARG A 37 -144.95 -19.22 69.51
CA ARG A 37 -144.13 -17.99 69.61
C ARG A 37 -142.65 -18.28 69.35
N LYS A 38 -142.12 -19.39 69.84
CA LYS A 38 -140.74 -19.85 69.55
C LYS A 38 -140.58 -20.27 68.09
N GLU A 39 -141.58 -20.91 67.50
CA GLU A 39 -141.62 -21.30 66.09
C GLU A 39 -141.75 -20.09 65.17
N ILE A 40 -142.60 -19.12 65.51
CA ILE A 40 -142.69 -17.81 64.83
C ILE A 40 -141.37 -17.05 64.97
N ALA A 41 -140.76 -16.99 66.16
CA ALA A 41 -139.47 -16.32 66.36
C ALA A 41 -138.31 -17.03 65.64
N LEU A 42 -138.32 -18.36 65.58
CA LEU A 42 -137.31 -19.16 64.89
C LEU A 42 -137.49 -19.13 63.36
N ASN A 43 -138.72 -19.05 62.87
CA ASN A 43 -139.00 -18.83 61.45
C ASN A 43 -138.73 -17.37 61.04
N ALA A 44 -138.99 -16.38 61.91
CA ALA A 44 -138.56 -15.00 61.72
C ALA A 44 -137.03 -14.88 61.72
N ALA A 45 -136.33 -15.51 62.66
CA ALA A 45 -134.86 -15.53 62.69
C ALA A 45 -134.27 -16.28 61.48
N ARG A 46 -134.92 -17.35 60.98
CA ARG A 46 -134.56 -17.99 59.71
C ARG A 46 -134.81 -17.09 58.50
N GLN A 47 -135.89 -16.33 58.49
CA GLN A 47 -136.22 -15.36 57.44
C GLN A 47 -135.23 -14.18 57.45
N GLU A 48 -134.87 -13.68 58.62
CA GLU A 48 -133.87 -12.63 58.84
C GLU A 48 -132.47 -13.11 58.45
N ALA A 49 -132.06 -14.31 58.89
CA ALA A 49 -130.81 -14.93 58.46
C ALA A 49 -130.78 -15.19 56.95
N GLY A 50 -131.89 -15.62 56.35
CA GLY A 50 -132.04 -15.76 54.90
C GLY A 50 -131.89 -14.42 54.17
N GLN A 51 -132.51 -13.35 54.68
CA GLN A 51 -132.34 -11.99 54.16
C GLN A 51 -130.92 -11.45 54.36
N ALA A 52 -130.24 -11.82 55.46
CA ALA A 52 -128.85 -11.45 55.68
C ALA A 52 -127.92 -12.17 54.70
N ILE A 53 -128.17 -13.46 54.42
CA ILE A 53 -127.44 -14.24 53.42
C ILE A 53 -127.66 -13.66 52.02
N THR A 54 -128.88 -13.34 51.60
CA THR A 54 -129.11 -12.76 50.26
C THR A 54 -128.55 -11.34 50.11
N LYS A 55 -128.61 -10.51 51.16
CA LYS A 55 -127.91 -9.21 51.21
C LYS A 55 -126.40 -9.37 51.11
N LEU A 56 -125.82 -10.37 51.79
CA LEU A 56 -124.38 -10.65 51.73
C LEU A 56 -123.96 -11.18 50.36
N GLN A 57 -124.75 -12.07 49.75
CA GLN A 57 -124.55 -12.56 48.38
C GLN A 57 -124.58 -11.40 47.39
N HIS A 58 -125.61 -10.55 47.41
CA HIS A 58 -125.71 -9.37 46.54
C HIS A 58 -124.54 -8.40 46.75
N SER A 59 -124.13 -8.13 47.99
CA SER A 59 -122.98 -7.25 48.27
C SER A 59 -121.64 -7.87 47.86
N PHE A 60 -121.53 -9.21 47.85
CA PHE A 60 -120.34 -9.90 47.35
C PHE A 60 -120.30 -9.90 45.82
N GLU A 61 -121.42 -10.15 45.16
CA GLU A 61 -121.55 -10.13 43.70
C GLU A 61 -121.30 -8.72 43.13
N GLU A 62 -121.89 -7.68 43.75
CA GLU A 62 -121.58 -6.27 43.48
C GLU A 62 -120.09 -5.95 43.61
N LYS A 63 -119.44 -6.40 44.69
CA LYS A 63 -117.98 -6.21 44.88
C LYS A 63 -117.15 -6.97 43.86
N MET A 64 -117.55 -8.17 43.47
CA MET A 64 -116.88 -8.96 42.44
C MET A 64 -117.02 -8.30 41.07
N GLU A 65 -118.20 -7.78 40.73
CA GLU A 65 -118.42 -7.04 39.48
C GLU A 65 -117.58 -5.76 39.42
N VAL A 66 -117.55 -4.98 40.51
CA VAL A 66 -116.69 -3.79 40.64
C VAL A 66 -115.21 -4.14 40.54
N LEU A 67 -114.75 -5.21 41.20
CA LEU A 67 -113.35 -5.65 41.16
C LEU A 67 -112.94 -6.16 39.78
N GLN A 68 -113.81 -6.91 39.09
CA GLN A 68 -113.59 -7.35 37.70
C GLN A 68 -113.51 -6.16 36.74
N LYS A 69 -114.42 -5.18 36.88
CA LYS A 69 -114.41 -3.93 36.10
C LYS A 69 -113.14 -3.10 36.35
N ALA A 70 -112.71 -2.99 37.60
CA ALA A 70 -111.47 -2.31 37.98
C ALA A 70 -110.24 -3.00 37.35
N HIS A 71 -110.09 -4.31 37.57
CA HIS A 71 -108.98 -5.09 37.02
C HIS A 71 -108.93 -5.07 35.47
N ALA A 72 -110.09 -5.14 34.81
CA ALA A 72 -110.16 -5.00 33.35
C ALA A 72 -109.75 -3.59 32.88
N SER A 73 -110.13 -2.55 33.63
CA SER A 73 -109.72 -1.17 33.35
C SER A 73 -108.21 -0.96 33.55
N ASP A 74 -107.63 -1.49 34.63
CA ASP A 74 -106.21 -1.33 34.93
C ASP A 74 -105.31 -2.14 33.98
N LEU A 75 -105.70 -3.37 33.63
CA LEU A 75 -105.03 -4.16 32.60
C LEU A 75 -105.06 -3.48 31.22
N GLN A 76 -106.12 -2.72 30.91
CA GLN A 76 -106.19 -1.94 29.68
C GLN A 76 -105.26 -0.71 29.74
N LYS A 77 -105.29 0.06 30.84
CA LYS A 77 -104.35 1.19 31.07
C LYS A 77 -102.89 0.76 30.97
N GLU A 78 -102.55 -0.42 31.50
CA GLU A 78 -101.18 -0.94 31.47
C GLU A 78 -100.76 -1.39 30.06
N LYS A 79 -101.66 -2.00 29.28
CA LYS A 79 -101.43 -2.29 27.85
C LYS A 79 -101.22 -1.01 27.05
N ASP A 80 -102.06 0.00 27.24
CA ASP A 80 -101.97 1.27 26.53
C ASP A 80 -100.70 2.04 26.93
N SER A 81 -100.37 2.04 28.22
CA SER A 81 -99.10 2.55 28.73
C SER A 81 -97.90 1.86 28.08
N HIS A 82 -97.86 0.52 28.08
CA HIS A 82 -96.79 -0.26 27.46
C HIS A 82 -96.69 0.01 25.94
N ALA A 83 -97.82 0.09 25.23
CA ALA A 83 -97.84 0.43 23.81
C ALA A 83 -97.20 1.80 23.54
N THR A 84 -97.56 2.84 24.32
CA THR A 84 -96.92 4.17 24.17
C THR A 84 -95.45 4.18 24.59
N GLN A 85 -95.03 3.33 25.54
CA GLN A 85 -93.63 3.18 25.91
C GLN A 85 -92.80 2.52 24.79
N VAL A 86 -93.31 1.45 24.16
CA VAL A 86 -92.67 0.81 23.00
C VAL A 86 -92.58 1.76 21.82
N GLU A 87 -93.64 2.52 21.52
CA GLU A 87 -93.62 3.52 20.43
C GLU A 87 -92.60 4.64 20.69
N ARG A 88 -92.53 5.16 21.93
CA ARG A 88 -91.52 6.15 22.34
C ARG A 88 -90.10 5.60 22.24
N LEU A 89 -89.87 4.37 22.70
CA LEU A 89 -88.57 3.71 22.65
C LEU A 89 -88.12 3.48 21.21
N HIS A 90 -89.02 3.06 20.32
CA HIS A 90 -88.72 2.88 18.90
C HIS A 90 -88.37 4.21 18.21
N LYS A 91 -89.13 5.28 18.46
CA LYS A 91 -88.82 6.63 17.94
C LYS A 91 -87.50 7.17 18.48
N ALA A 92 -87.22 6.98 19.77
CA ALA A 92 -85.95 7.38 20.38
C ALA A 92 -84.76 6.60 19.79
N HIS A 93 -84.90 5.28 19.63
CA HIS A 93 -83.87 4.45 19.01
C HIS A 93 -83.60 4.84 17.56
N GLN A 94 -84.64 5.07 16.76
CA GLN A 94 -84.51 5.56 15.38
C GLN A 94 -83.76 6.90 15.32
N SER A 95 -84.12 7.85 16.20
CA SER A 95 -83.44 9.15 16.29
C SER A 95 -81.96 9.02 16.68
N VAL A 96 -81.60 8.07 17.54
CA VAL A 96 -80.19 7.79 17.89
C VAL A 96 -79.45 7.16 16.71
N VAL A 97 -80.07 6.20 16.02
CA VAL A 97 -79.50 5.52 14.85
C VAL A 97 -79.22 6.51 13.72
N ASP A 98 -80.14 7.43 13.44
CA ASP A 98 -79.96 8.40 12.35
C ASP A 98 -78.98 9.53 12.72
N SER A 99 -78.96 9.96 14.00
CA SER A 99 -77.93 10.87 14.52
C SER A 99 -76.52 10.25 14.43
N LEU A 100 -76.38 8.98 14.80
CA LEU A 100 -75.11 8.25 14.73
C LEU A 100 -74.62 8.06 13.28
N LYS A 101 -75.54 7.77 12.35
CA LYS A 101 -75.21 7.71 10.90
C LYS A 101 -74.71 9.04 10.37
N SER A 102 -75.36 10.16 10.72
CA SER A 102 -74.88 11.50 10.32
C SER A 102 -73.49 11.74 10.89
N SER A 103 -73.33 11.60 12.22
CA SER A 103 -72.06 11.86 12.91
C SER A 103 -70.90 11.06 12.34
N HIS A 104 -71.09 9.79 11.97
CA HIS A 104 -70.03 8.98 11.33
C HIS A 104 -69.79 9.35 9.86
N ALA A 105 -70.80 9.80 9.11
CA ALA A 105 -70.60 10.32 7.75
C ALA A 105 -69.80 11.63 7.78
N ASP A 106 -70.17 12.54 8.68
CA ASP A 106 -69.51 13.82 8.92
C ASP A 106 -68.04 13.60 9.40
N GLU A 107 -67.82 12.69 10.35
CA GLU A 107 -66.49 12.26 10.82
C GLU A 107 -65.64 11.64 9.68
N THR A 108 -66.22 10.77 8.86
CA THR A 108 -65.52 10.12 7.74
C THR A 108 -65.08 11.13 6.68
N GLU A 109 -65.92 12.10 6.33
CA GLU A 109 -65.57 13.13 5.34
C GLU A 109 -64.55 14.14 5.90
N ASN A 110 -64.62 14.47 7.19
CA ASN A 110 -63.60 15.27 7.87
C ASN A 110 -62.23 14.57 7.83
N LEU A 111 -62.15 13.30 8.25
CA LEU A 111 -60.91 12.51 8.18
C LEU A 111 -60.39 12.38 6.74
N ARG A 112 -61.28 12.18 5.76
CA ARG A 112 -60.92 12.15 4.33
C ARG A 112 -60.29 13.48 3.89
N SER A 113 -60.88 14.60 4.25
CA SER A 113 -60.39 15.95 3.96
C SER A 113 -59.03 16.21 4.60
N GLU A 114 -58.85 15.86 5.87
CA GLU A 114 -57.57 15.96 6.58
C GLU A 114 -56.48 15.10 5.93
N HIS A 115 -56.78 13.85 5.57
CA HIS A 115 -55.84 12.97 4.88
C HIS A 115 -55.42 13.52 3.51
N VAL A 116 -56.35 14.05 2.71
CA VAL A 116 -56.03 14.72 1.42
C VAL A 116 -55.14 15.94 1.64
N ALA A 117 -55.43 16.77 2.66
CA ALA A 117 -54.60 17.93 3.00
C ALA A 117 -53.20 17.56 3.51
N LEU A 118 -53.06 16.43 4.22
CA LEU A 118 -51.76 15.91 4.66
C LEU A 118 -50.95 15.33 3.50
N ILE A 119 -51.59 14.62 2.57
CA ILE A 119 -50.95 14.10 1.35
C ILE A 119 -50.42 15.27 0.50
N GLY A 120 -51.24 16.29 0.20
CA GLY A 120 -50.79 17.44 -0.58
C GLY A 120 -49.65 18.22 0.07
N LYS A 121 -49.60 18.31 1.41
CA LYS A 121 -48.45 18.88 2.14
C LYS A 121 -47.18 18.03 1.99
N LEU A 122 -47.31 16.70 2.08
CA LEU A 122 -46.19 15.77 1.94
C LEU A 122 -45.65 15.76 0.50
N GLU A 123 -46.52 15.77 -0.51
CA GLU A 123 -46.14 15.88 -1.92
C GLU A 123 -45.41 17.20 -2.21
N THR A 124 -45.95 18.33 -1.72
CA THR A 124 -45.31 19.65 -1.84
C THR A 124 -43.91 19.65 -1.22
N SER A 125 -43.79 19.21 0.04
CA SER A 125 -42.51 19.17 0.75
C SER A 125 -41.51 18.18 0.13
N SER A 126 -41.99 17.07 -0.44
CA SER A 126 -41.17 16.11 -1.18
C SER A 126 -40.60 16.75 -2.46
N ALA A 127 -41.42 17.47 -3.22
CA ALA A 127 -40.98 18.19 -4.42
C ALA A 127 -39.97 19.31 -4.10
N GLU A 128 -40.21 20.10 -3.05
CA GLU A 128 -39.28 21.13 -2.55
C GLU A 128 -37.91 20.52 -2.17
N ASN A 129 -37.91 19.42 -1.42
CA ASN A 129 -36.68 18.73 -1.03
C ASN A 129 -35.94 18.14 -2.24
N MET A 130 -36.65 17.58 -3.21
CA MET A 130 -36.07 17.04 -4.45
C MET A 130 -35.42 18.14 -5.30
N ASN A 131 -36.09 19.29 -5.44
CA ASN A 131 -35.55 20.44 -6.17
C ASN A 131 -34.29 21.00 -5.48
N ARG A 132 -34.33 21.19 -4.15
CA ARG A 132 -33.15 21.64 -3.39
C ARG A 132 -31.97 20.67 -3.52
N LEU A 133 -32.20 19.35 -3.37
CA LEU A 133 -31.14 18.35 -3.50
C LEU A 133 -30.52 18.35 -4.92
N LYS A 134 -31.34 18.62 -5.94
CA LYS A 134 -30.86 18.78 -7.32
C LYS A 134 -30.01 20.05 -7.47
N GLU A 135 -30.44 21.19 -6.92
CA GLU A 135 -29.69 22.45 -6.95
C GLU A 135 -28.35 22.34 -6.20
N GLU A 136 -28.34 21.73 -5.01
CA GLU A 136 -27.12 21.44 -4.23
C GLU A 136 -26.16 20.53 -5.02
N SER A 137 -26.67 19.52 -5.72
CA SER A 137 -25.88 18.64 -6.59
C SER A 137 -25.29 19.36 -7.81
N GLU A 138 -26.09 20.18 -8.50
CA GLU A 138 -25.63 20.97 -9.65
C GLU A 138 -24.57 22.01 -9.24
N GLN A 139 -24.75 22.66 -8.08
CA GLN A 139 -23.73 23.54 -7.49
C GLN A 139 -22.44 22.77 -7.19
N ARG A 140 -22.50 21.63 -6.50
CA ARG A 140 -21.31 20.86 -6.12
C ARG A 140 -20.55 20.29 -7.33
N ILE A 141 -21.27 19.92 -8.40
CA ILE A 141 -20.67 19.54 -9.69
C ILE A 141 -19.98 20.74 -10.35
N GLY A 142 -20.53 21.95 -10.22
CA GLY A 142 -19.89 23.20 -10.65
C GLY A 142 -18.59 23.51 -9.90
N GLU A 143 -18.60 23.39 -8.58
CA GLU A 143 -17.42 23.57 -7.72
C GLU A 143 -16.30 22.60 -8.09
N LEU A 144 -16.60 21.29 -8.17
CA LEU A 144 -15.62 20.25 -8.50
C LEU A 144 -15.02 20.42 -9.90
N LYS A 145 -15.80 20.88 -10.88
CA LYS A 145 -15.30 21.22 -12.23
C LYS A 145 -14.32 22.39 -12.19
N LYS A 146 -14.59 23.40 -11.36
CA LYS A 146 -13.68 24.54 -11.18
C LYS A 146 -12.39 24.10 -10.47
N GLU A 147 -12.50 23.39 -9.35
CA GLU A 147 -11.36 22.86 -8.59
C GLU A 147 -10.44 22.00 -9.47
N MET A 148 -11.02 21.12 -10.31
CA MET A 148 -10.28 20.32 -11.29
C MET A 148 -9.60 21.18 -12.37
N ALA A 149 -10.24 22.24 -12.86
CA ALA A 149 -9.64 23.14 -13.85
C ALA A 149 -8.48 23.96 -13.26
N ASP A 150 -8.66 24.50 -12.06
CA ASP A 150 -7.63 25.24 -11.32
C ASP A 150 -6.42 24.34 -11.02
N ALA A 151 -6.66 23.10 -10.55
CA ALA A 151 -5.61 22.10 -10.32
C ALA A 151 -4.86 21.69 -11.59
N LEU A 152 -5.56 21.49 -12.72
CA LEU A 152 -4.93 21.20 -14.02
C LEU A 152 -4.13 22.40 -14.57
N SER A 153 -4.54 23.63 -14.26
CA SER A 153 -3.77 24.84 -14.62
C SER A 153 -2.45 24.90 -13.83
N ASN A 154 -2.52 24.71 -12.50
CA ASN A 154 -1.34 24.71 -11.64
C ASN A 154 -0.35 23.60 -12.02
N LEU A 155 -0.83 22.37 -12.22
CA LEU A 155 0.02 21.24 -12.60
C LEU A 155 0.72 21.44 -13.95
N ARG A 156 0.09 22.14 -14.91
CA ARG A 156 0.74 22.53 -16.18
C ARG A 156 1.83 23.57 -15.96
N GLN A 157 1.56 24.60 -15.15
CA GLN A 157 2.52 25.64 -14.82
C GLN A 157 3.76 25.06 -14.11
N ASP A 158 3.57 24.21 -13.10
CA ASP A 158 4.65 23.54 -12.37
C ASP A 158 5.50 22.66 -13.30
N HIS A 159 4.86 21.95 -14.24
CA HIS A 159 5.56 21.13 -15.22
C HIS A 159 6.35 21.98 -16.24
N GLU A 160 5.81 23.10 -16.71
CA GLU A 160 6.51 24.03 -17.61
C GLU A 160 7.70 24.71 -16.93
N GLN A 161 7.56 25.10 -15.66
CA GLN A 161 8.67 25.58 -14.84
C GLN A 161 9.75 24.49 -14.65
N THR A 162 9.34 23.26 -14.36
CA THR A 162 10.26 22.11 -14.20
C THR A 162 11.03 21.82 -15.50
N ILE A 163 10.35 21.80 -16.66
CA ILE A 163 10.99 21.64 -17.98
C ILE A 163 11.99 22.77 -18.25
N THR A 164 11.63 24.02 -17.89
CA THR A 164 12.48 25.19 -18.11
C THR A 164 13.75 25.15 -17.25
N ALA A 165 13.61 24.83 -15.97
CA ALA A 165 14.75 24.65 -15.06
C ALA A 165 15.66 23.50 -15.49
N LEU A 166 15.09 22.36 -15.90
CA LEU A 166 15.87 21.22 -16.39
C LEU A 166 16.64 21.55 -17.67
N ARG A 167 16.03 22.29 -18.62
CA ARG A 167 16.72 22.78 -19.82
C ARG A 167 17.93 23.65 -19.46
N GLN A 168 17.74 24.65 -18.61
CA GLN A 168 18.82 25.52 -18.13
C GLN A 168 19.95 24.73 -17.45
N GLN A 169 19.60 23.75 -16.60
CA GLN A 169 20.58 22.87 -15.96
C GLN A 169 21.36 22.04 -16.99
N THR A 170 20.69 21.48 -18.01
CA THR A 170 21.38 20.70 -19.06
C THR A 170 22.28 21.57 -19.94
N GLU A 171 21.89 22.81 -20.23
CA GLU A 171 22.69 23.78 -21.00
C GLU A 171 23.93 24.23 -20.20
N GLN A 172 23.77 24.56 -18.92
CA GLN A 172 24.88 24.88 -18.01
C GLN A 172 25.86 23.70 -17.90
N THR A 173 25.36 22.48 -17.70
CA THR A 173 26.17 21.26 -17.62
C THR A 173 26.95 21.04 -18.93
N LEU A 174 26.31 21.28 -20.08
CA LEU A 174 26.94 21.14 -21.39
C LEU A 174 28.03 22.19 -21.64
N SER A 175 27.87 23.42 -21.14
CA SER A 175 28.94 24.45 -21.18
C SER A 175 30.14 24.02 -20.34
N GLN A 176 29.91 23.64 -19.09
CA GLN A 176 30.96 23.19 -18.16
C GLN A 176 31.75 21.99 -18.73
N VAL A 177 31.07 21.02 -19.33
CA VAL A 177 31.71 19.85 -19.97
C VAL A 177 32.50 20.24 -21.23
N LYS A 178 32.08 21.25 -21.99
CA LYS A 178 32.88 21.79 -23.11
C LYS A 178 34.13 22.49 -22.61
N GLU A 179 33.97 23.43 -21.67
CA GLU A 179 35.05 24.20 -21.06
C GLU A 179 36.11 23.29 -20.42
N GLU A 180 35.68 22.24 -19.70
CA GLU A 180 36.61 21.27 -19.12
C GLU A 180 37.34 20.45 -20.19
N ASN A 181 36.66 20.01 -21.25
CA ASN A 181 37.29 19.27 -22.34
C ASN A 181 38.28 20.14 -23.13
N GLU A 182 37.95 21.40 -23.41
CA GLU A 182 38.86 22.35 -24.04
C GLU A 182 40.11 22.57 -23.17
N ARG A 183 39.94 22.74 -21.85
CA ARG A 183 41.06 22.86 -20.90
C ARG A 183 41.93 21.59 -20.88
N ARG A 184 41.32 20.41 -20.79
CA ARG A 184 42.02 19.10 -20.83
C ARG A 184 42.78 18.89 -22.15
N ILE A 185 42.20 19.30 -23.28
CA ILE A 185 42.85 19.25 -24.60
C ILE A 185 44.06 20.19 -24.64
N GLN A 186 43.96 21.40 -24.06
CA GLN A 186 45.09 22.33 -24.02
C GLN A 186 46.19 21.84 -23.08
N GLU A 187 45.86 21.39 -21.86
CA GLU A 187 46.82 20.76 -20.94
C GLU A 187 47.58 19.58 -21.59
N LEU A 188 46.89 18.79 -22.42
CA LEU A 188 47.50 17.66 -23.13
C LEU A 188 48.43 18.12 -24.28
N LYS A 189 48.05 19.16 -25.04
CA LYS A 189 48.91 19.79 -26.06
C LYS A 189 50.16 20.38 -25.46
N ASP A 190 50.04 21.10 -24.35
CA ASP A 190 51.16 21.78 -23.68
C ASP A 190 52.13 20.74 -23.11
N ARG A 191 51.60 19.69 -22.47
CA ARG A 191 52.39 18.54 -22.00
C ARG A 191 53.11 17.81 -23.14
N HIS A 192 52.43 17.57 -24.26
CA HIS A 192 53.04 16.94 -25.43
C HIS A 192 54.13 17.82 -26.07
N THR A 193 53.90 19.13 -26.16
CA THR A 193 54.88 20.10 -26.69
C THR A 193 56.13 20.17 -25.80
N ALA A 194 55.94 20.19 -24.48
CA ALA A 194 57.04 20.14 -23.51
C ALA A 194 57.84 18.84 -23.62
N GLU A 195 57.17 17.69 -23.76
CA GLU A 195 57.82 16.39 -23.92
C GLU A 195 58.58 16.26 -25.25
N VAL A 196 58.01 16.72 -26.37
CA VAL A 196 58.71 16.80 -27.66
C VAL A 196 59.94 17.71 -27.57
N THR A 197 59.84 18.85 -26.87
CA THR A 197 60.98 19.74 -26.63
C THR A 197 62.06 19.05 -25.78
N ARG A 198 61.66 18.35 -24.72
CA ARG A 198 62.56 17.59 -23.82
C ARG A 198 63.31 16.49 -24.58
N LEU A 199 62.60 15.71 -25.39
CA LEU A 199 63.19 14.63 -26.21
C LEU A 199 64.13 15.18 -27.28
N ASN A 200 63.76 16.27 -27.96
CA ASN A 200 64.64 16.93 -28.94
C ASN A 200 65.94 17.46 -28.29
N ALA A 201 65.87 18.00 -27.07
CA ALA A 201 67.05 18.40 -26.33
C ALA A 201 67.97 17.20 -26.01
N GLN A 202 67.42 16.09 -25.51
CA GLN A 202 68.18 14.86 -25.26
C GLN A 202 68.80 14.28 -26.53
N ILE A 203 68.09 14.30 -27.67
CA ILE A 203 68.62 13.88 -28.97
C ILE A 203 69.78 14.79 -29.42
N SER A 204 69.70 16.10 -29.15
CA SER A 204 70.78 17.05 -29.46
C SER A 204 72.02 16.82 -28.58
N GLU A 205 71.83 16.58 -27.29
CA GLU A 205 72.89 16.26 -26.32
C GLU A 205 73.60 14.95 -26.70
N GLN A 206 72.85 13.88 -26.94
CA GLN A 206 73.41 12.59 -27.40
C GLN A 206 74.15 12.70 -28.74
N ARG A 207 73.73 13.59 -29.65
CA ARG A 207 74.45 13.85 -30.90
C ARG A 207 75.81 14.51 -30.63
N GLN A 208 75.86 15.54 -29.78
CA GLN A 208 77.12 16.18 -29.39
C GLN A 208 78.05 15.24 -28.62
N GLU A 209 77.51 14.33 -27.82
CA GLU A 209 78.29 13.30 -27.14
C GLU A 209 78.89 12.29 -28.13
N ARG A 210 78.09 11.76 -29.06
CA ARG A 210 78.60 10.91 -30.17
C ARG A 210 79.65 11.63 -31.02
N GLU A 211 79.45 12.91 -31.31
CA GLU A 211 80.39 13.71 -32.10
C GLU A 211 81.75 13.86 -31.38
N LYS A 212 81.73 14.19 -30.07
CA LYS A 212 82.95 14.22 -29.23
C LYS A 212 83.64 12.85 -29.15
N LEU A 213 82.87 11.78 -28.96
CA LEU A 213 83.40 10.41 -28.96
C LEU A 213 84.03 10.06 -30.31
N HIS A 214 83.38 10.40 -31.43
CA HIS A 214 83.89 10.14 -32.77
C HIS A 214 85.16 10.95 -33.08
N SER A 215 85.21 12.24 -32.69
CA SER A 215 86.45 13.03 -32.74
C SER A 215 87.55 12.37 -31.91
N LYS A 216 87.24 11.85 -30.71
CA LYS A 216 88.24 11.20 -29.87
C LYS A 216 88.71 9.86 -30.42
N THR A 217 87.84 9.09 -31.08
CA THR A 217 88.24 7.90 -31.85
C THR A 217 89.18 8.30 -32.98
N GLY A 218 88.87 9.36 -33.74
CA GLY A 218 89.76 9.89 -34.79
C GLY A 218 91.13 10.33 -34.26
N GLU A 219 91.20 11.01 -33.12
CA GLU A 219 92.48 11.34 -32.45
C GLU A 219 93.29 10.08 -32.08
N LEU A 220 92.61 9.04 -31.58
CA LEU A 220 93.22 7.77 -31.22
C LEU A 220 93.70 7.00 -32.47
N GLU A 221 92.94 7.01 -33.56
CA GLU A 221 93.34 6.47 -34.86
C GLU A 221 94.58 7.21 -35.40
N THR A 222 94.62 8.54 -35.34
CA THR A 222 95.81 9.30 -35.76
C THR A 222 97.02 9.01 -34.90
N THR A 223 96.87 8.92 -33.57
CA THR A 223 98.00 8.59 -32.69
C THR A 223 98.43 7.12 -32.81
N ILE A 224 97.53 6.19 -33.16
CA ILE A 224 97.90 4.81 -33.53
C ILE A 224 98.71 4.82 -34.84
N ILE A 225 98.32 5.60 -35.85
CA ILE A 225 99.07 5.74 -37.10
C ILE A 225 100.44 6.38 -36.86
N GLU A 226 100.53 7.43 -36.03
CA GLU A 226 101.78 8.07 -35.63
C GLU A 226 102.69 7.08 -34.88
N LEU A 227 102.18 6.38 -33.86
CA LEU A 227 102.93 5.34 -33.14
C LEU A 227 103.36 4.18 -34.04
N GLN A 228 102.53 3.76 -35.00
CA GLN A 228 102.92 2.77 -36.02
C GLN A 228 104.03 3.29 -36.95
N ASN A 229 104.01 4.57 -37.30
CA ASN A 229 105.06 5.23 -38.06
C ASN A 229 106.35 5.35 -37.24
N GLU A 230 106.28 5.79 -35.98
CA GLU A 230 107.42 5.81 -35.06
C GLU A 230 107.99 4.42 -34.81
N ILE A 231 107.16 3.39 -34.65
CA ILE A 231 107.61 1.98 -34.53
C ILE A 231 108.27 1.53 -35.83
N ARG A 232 107.77 1.95 -37.01
CA ARG A 232 108.40 1.65 -38.30
C ARG A 232 109.74 2.36 -38.44
N GLU A 233 109.85 3.62 -38.05
CA GLU A 233 111.09 4.39 -38.04
C GLU A 233 112.08 3.89 -36.99
N ALA A 234 111.63 3.46 -35.81
CA ALA A 234 112.46 2.85 -34.78
C ALA A 234 112.94 1.45 -35.19
N ARG A 235 112.11 0.67 -35.90
CA ARG A 235 112.53 -0.58 -36.56
C ARG A 235 113.55 -0.30 -37.66
N LEU A 236 113.33 0.70 -38.52
CA LEU A 236 114.28 1.11 -39.56
C LEU A 236 115.59 1.62 -38.95
N ASN A 237 115.56 2.46 -37.93
CA ASN A 237 116.75 2.97 -37.23
C ASN A 237 117.49 1.86 -36.49
N ASN A 238 116.80 0.88 -35.88
CA ASN A 238 117.45 -0.31 -35.35
C ASN A 238 118.05 -1.16 -36.48
N MET A 239 117.35 -1.36 -37.60
CA MET A 239 117.87 -2.09 -38.75
C MET A 239 119.09 -1.39 -39.39
N PHE A 240 119.11 -0.06 -39.45
CA PHE A 240 120.27 0.75 -39.86
C PHE A 240 121.40 0.76 -38.81
N SER A 241 121.08 0.64 -37.52
CA SER A 241 122.07 0.55 -36.44
C SER A 241 122.71 -0.83 -36.39
N VAL A 242 121.93 -1.90 -36.56
CA VAL A 242 122.38 -3.27 -36.77
C VAL A 242 123.14 -3.39 -38.08
N SER A 243 122.72 -2.70 -39.15
CA SER A 243 123.45 -2.63 -40.42
C SER A 243 124.79 -1.90 -40.26
N LYS A 244 124.85 -0.72 -39.62
CA LYS A 244 126.14 -0.04 -39.30
C LYS A 244 127.02 -0.82 -38.32
N SER A 245 126.42 -1.57 -37.39
CA SER A 245 127.14 -2.47 -36.48
C SER A 245 127.72 -3.65 -37.26
N GLY A 246 126.92 -4.28 -38.13
CA GLY A 246 127.32 -5.35 -39.05
C GLY A 246 128.35 -4.87 -40.07
N GLU A 247 128.28 -3.65 -40.57
CA GLU A 247 129.25 -3.08 -41.50
C GLU A 247 130.57 -2.70 -40.79
N LYS A 248 130.50 -2.25 -39.52
CA LYS A 248 131.69 -2.19 -38.64
C LYS A 248 132.26 -3.58 -38.40
N LEU A 249 131.42 -4.59 -38.15
CA LEU A 249 131.83 -5.96 -37.90
C LEU A 249 132.51 -6.56 -39.15
N ILE A 250 131.92 -6.38 -40.34
CA ILE A 250 132.51 -6.75 -41.64
C ILE A 250 133.85 -6.04 -41.86
N ARG A 251 133.97 -4.76 -41.46
CA ARG A 251 135.24 -4.01 -41.58
C ARG A 251 136.30 -4.49 -40.59
N VAL A 252 135.92 -4.90 -39.38
CA VAL A 252 136.80 -5.53 -38.40
C VAL A 252 137.21 -6.93 -38.86
N VAL A 253 136.27 -7.76 -39.34
CA VAL A 253 136.55 -9.09 -39.90
C VAL A 253 137.47 -8.98 -41.11
N ARG A 254 137.22 -8.03 -42.01
CA ARG A 254 138.10 -7.78 -43.16
C ARG A 254 139.49 -7.30 -42.72
N SER A 255 139.58 -6.39 -41.74
CA SER A 255 140.87 -5.97 -41.16
C SER A 255 141.62 -7.13 -40.47
N VAL A 256 140.91 -8.08 -39.84
CA VAL A 256 141.51 -9.29 -39.26
C VAL A 256 141.95 -10.27 -40.35
N GLN A 257 141.21 -10.40 -41.46
CA GLN A 257 141.62 -11.21 -42.61
C GLN A 257 142.80 -10.59 -43.38
N GLU A 258 142.83 -9.27 -43.53
CA GLU A 258 143.96 -8.53 -44.11
C GLU A 258 145.21 -8.70 -43.23
N LEU A 259 145.09 -8.55 -41.91
CA LEU A 259 146.20 -8.77 -40.97
C LEU A 259 146.65 -10.26 -40.92
N ALA A 260 145.72 -11.22 -41.05
CA ALA A 260 146.04 -12.64 -41.13
C ALA A 260 146.77 -13.00 -42.44
N ASN A 261 146.38 -12.37 -43.56
CA ASN A 261 147.07 -12.53 -44.84
C ASN A 261 148.46 -11.88 -44.79
N GLU A 262 148.60 -10.66 -44.25
CA GLU A 262 149.92 -10.03 -44.04
C GLU A 262 150.81 -10.89 -43.13
N LEU A 263 150.25 -11.60 -42.14
CA LEU A 263 151.02 -12.50 -41.27
C LEU A 263 151.44 -13.80 -41.98
N ASP A 264 150.59 -14.39 -42.83
CA ASP A 264 150.98 -15.54 -43.66
C ASP A 264 152.04 -15.14 -44.70
N GLU A 265 151.87 -14.00 -45.36
CA GLU A 265 152.74 -13.50 -46.42
C GLU A 265 154.09 -12.99 -45.88
N THR A 266 154.13 -12.41 -44.67
CA THR A 266 155.39 -12.15 -43.94
C THR A 266 156.04 -13.42 -43.41
N SER A 267 155.29 -14.47 -43.05
CA SER A 267 155.90 -15.76 -42.70
C SER A 267 156.60 -16.39 -43.92
N ARG A 268 155.92 -16.41 -45.07
CA ARG A 268 156.43 -16.99 -46.33
C ARG A 268 157.64 -16.24 -46.90
N THR A 269 157.65 -14.91 -46.83
CA THR A 269 158.76 -14.08 -47.33
C THR A 269 160.00 -14.07 -46.44
N VAL A 270 159.91 -14.58 -45.20
CA VAL A 270 161.05 -14.70 -44.28
C VAL A 270 161.67 -16.12 -44.28
N THR A 271 160.95 -17.16 -44.75
CA THR A 271 161.37 -18.57 -44.63
C THR A 271 161.38 -19.37 -45.94
N ASP A 272 161.42 -18.71 -47.11
CA ASP A 272 161.60 -19.32 -48.44
C ASP A 272 160.70 -20.54 -48.77
N GLY A 273 159.51 -20.60 -48.16
CA GLY A 273 158.49 -21.62 -48.40
C GLY A 273 158.45 -22.83 -47.45
N GLU A 274 159.37 -22.97 -46.47
CA GLU A 274 159.41 -24.14 -45.57
C GLU A 274 158.59 -24.00 -44.26
N TYR A 275 157.83 -22.91 -44.06
CA TYR A 275 157.04 -22.68 -42.85
C TYR A 275 155.63 -22.17 -43.16
N SER A 276 154.65 -22.59 -42.34
CA SER A 276 153.24 -22.20 -42.41
C SER A 276 152.68 -22.06 -41.01
N PHE A 277 152.17 -20.88 -40.66
CA PHE A 277 151.63 -20.61 -39.31
C PHE A 277 150.43 -21.51 -38.97
N PHE A 278 149.55 -21.75 -39.97
CA PHE A 278 148.34 -22.55 -39.80
C PHE A 278 148.60 -24.03 -39.48
N GLU A 279 149.79 -24.58 -39.79
CA GLU A 279 150.14 -25.97 -39.47
C GLU A 279 150.70 -26.15 -38.04
N GLN A 280 151.04 -25.07 -37.33
CA GLN A 280 151.48 -25.14 -35.93
C GLN A 280 150.35 -24.95 -34.89
N ILE A 281 149.11 -24.66 -35.32
CA ILE A 281 147.96 -24.53 -34.43
C ILE A 281 147.57 -25.92 -33.88
N LYS A 282 147.88 -26.18 -32.60
CA LYS A 282 147.68 -27.48 -31.95
C LYS A 282 146.29 -27.73 -31.33
N ASP A 283 145.41 -26.73 -31.25
CA ASP A 283 144.00 -26.92 -30.85
C ASP A 283 143.09 -26.90 -32.08
N GLN A 284 142.23 -27.91 -32.21
CA GLN A 284 141.36 -28.03 -33.39
C GLN A 284 140.23 -26.99 -33.42
N ARG A 285 139.83 -26.42 -32.28
CA ARG A 285 138.65 -25.55 -32.20
C ARG A 285 138.85 -24.21 -32.89
N ASP A 286 140.03 -23.62 -32.76
CA ASP A 286 140.33 -22.31 -33.35
C ASP A 286 140.30 -22.37 -34.89
N ARG A 287 140.71 -23.50 -35.47
CA ARG A 287 140.65 -23.76 -36.91
C ARG A 287 139.20 -23.80 -37.44
N ASP A 288 138.30 -24.45 -36.71
CA ASP A 288 136.92 -24.66 -37.15
C ASP A 288 136.06 -23.39 -36.96
N VAL A 289 136.39 -22.53 -35.99
CA VAL A 289 135.79 -21.19 -35.84
C VAL A 289 136.08 -20.31 -37.05
N VAL A 290 137.32 -20.29 -37.56
CA VAL A 290 137.70 -19.47 -38.72
C VAL A 290 136.92 -19.85 -39.99
N LEU A 291 136.62 -21.14 -40.19
CA LEU A 291 135.80 -21.62 -41.31
C LEU A 291 134.34 -21.15 -41.22
N SER A 292 133.79 -21.03 -40.01
CA SER A 292 132.37 -20.70 -39.80
C SER A 292 131.97 -19.26 -40.18
N LEU A 293 132.94 -18.34 -40.29
CA LEU A 293 132.71 -16.90 -40.54
C LEU A 293 132.38 -16.56 -42.02
N THR A 294 131.80 -17.49 -42.76
CA THR A 294 131.62 -17.42 -44.23
C THR A 294 130.16 -17.46 -44.71
N GLY A 295 129.15 -17.40 -43.83
CA GLY A 295 127.72 -17.32 -44.18
C GLY A 295 126.80 -16.81 -43.04
N GLY A 296 125.55 -16.44 -43.35
CA GLY A 296 124.55 -15.89 -42.39
C GLY A 296 123.09 -16.01 -42.89
N ASN A 297 122.09 -15.55 -42.11
CA ASN A 297 120.65 -15.64 -42.50
C ASN A 297 119.67 -14.63 -41.80
N THR A 298 118.34 -14.82 -41.94
CA THR A 298 117.23 -13.81 -41.84
C THR A 298 116.06 -14.15 -40.86
N GLY A 299 115.00 -13.31 -40.75
CA GLY A 299 113.78 -13.55 -39.91
C GLY A 299 112.58 -12.57 -40.06
N GLU A 300 111.37 -12.98 -39.61
CA GLU A 300 110.01 -12.39 -39.87
C GLU A 300 109.12 -12.24 -38.57
N ALA A 301 107.79 -11.96 -38.48
CA ALA A 301 106.61 -11.96 -39.40
C ALA A 301 105.46 -10.93 -39.04
N VAL A 302 104.15 -11.34 -39.07
CA VAL A 302 102.90 -10.53 -39.30
C VAL A 302 101.66 -11.02 -38.47
N MET A 303 100.51 -10.29 -38.44
CA MET A 303 99.08 -10.58 -37.98
C MET A 303 98.48 -9.53 -37.00
N GLU A 304 97.20 -9.04 -36.99
CA GLU A 304 95.82 -9.42 -37.47
C GLU A 304 95.03 -10.40 -36.52
N GLU A 305 93.68 -10.43 -36.27
CA GLU A 305 92.37 -9.83 -36.73
C GLU A 305 91.23 -10.12 -35.63
N SER A 306 89.88 -9.91 -35.59
CA SER A 306 88.75 -9.21 -36.33
C SER A 306 87.40 -9.08 -35.49
N ASP A 307 86.56 -8.03 -35.72
CA ASP A 307 85.05 -7.85 -35.84
C ASP A 307 83.91 -8.48 -34.92
N ASP A 308 82.63 -8.09 -35.20
CA ASP A 308 81.28 -8.77 -35.05
C ASP A 308 80.12 -8.24 -34.10
N THR A 309 78.88 -8.78 -34.24
CA THR A 309 77.55 -8.10 -34.00
C THR A 309 76.36 -8.94 -33.44
N GLU A 310 75.29 -8.31 -32.87
CA GLU A 310 73.85 -8.77 -32.74
C GLU A 310 72.96 -7.67 -32.05
N GLY A 311 71.61 -7.68 -31.93
CA GLY A 311 70.53 -8.41 -32.64
C GLY A 311 69.29 -8.87 -31.80
N GLU A 312 68.14 -8.14 -31.69
CA GLU A 312 66.86 -8.72 -31.14
C GLU A 312 65.51 -8.00 -31.48
N SER A 313 64.36 -8.50 -30.94
CA SER A 313 62.97 -8.23 -31.41
C SER A 313 61.87 -8.17 -30.31
N GLY A 314 60.59 -7.87 -30.65
CA GLY A 314 59.45 -7.95 -29.71
C GLY A 314 58.06 -7.64 -30.33
N ALA A 315 56.97 -8.21 -29.76
CA ALA A 315 55.60 -8.10 -30.28
C ALA A 315 54.52 -8.11 -29.17
N SER A 316 53.27 -7.70 -29.48
CA SER A 316 52.09 -7.87 -28.60
C SER A 316 50.76 -7.85 -29.39
N ALA A 317 49.67 -8.31 -28.76
CA ALA A 317 48.34 -8.53 -29.36
C ALA A 317 47.23 -7.73 -28.64
N THR A 318 46.01 -7.73 -29.18
CA THR A 318 44.85 -6.99 -28.62
C THR A 318 43.59 -7.85 -28.44
N GLU A 319 42.85 -7.55 -27.37
CA GLU A 319 41.65 -8.26 -26.90
C GLU A 319 40.34 -7.51 -27.29
N LYS A 320 39.17 -8.00 -26.85
CA LYS A 320 37.89 -7.80 -27.59
C LYS A 320 36.66 -7.48 -26.72
N ALA A 321 35.91 -6.44 -27.13
CA ALA A 321 34.50 -6.15 -26.78
C ALA A 321 34.24 -5.75 -25.29
N PRO A 322 33.00 -5.36 -24.87
CA PRO A 322 31.74 -5.25 -25.62
C PRO A 322 30.91 -3.95 -25.41
N GLY A 323 29.77 -3.84 -26.11
CA GLY A 323 28.55 -3.23 -25.53
C GLY A 323 27.92 -2.02 -26.23
N VAL A 324 27.05 -2.29 -27.22
CA VAL A 324 25.81 -1.54 -27.53
C VAL A 324 24.75 -2.56 -27.95
#